data_AF-A0A7X8CH62-F1
#
_entry.id   AF-A0A7X8CH62-F1
#
_cell.length_a   1.000
_cell.length_b   1.000
_cell.length_c   1.000
_cell.angle_alpha   90.00
_cell.angle_beta   90.00
_cell.angle_gamma   90.00
#
_symmetry.space_group_name_H-M   'P 1'
#
loop_
_entity.id
_entity.type
_entity.pdbx_description
1 polymer ?
#
loop_
_entity_poly.entity_id
_entity_poly.type
_entity_poly.pdbx_seq_one_letter_code
_entity_poly.pdbx_strand_id
1 'polypeptide(L)'
;MSYIEFKNLEPYSHPLYPFIKGFRYNEGHFYIEPWFYTQLKRLEERFPNAIADVISVMLCKVDEHKRVIFTGNFEDPLLDENDYIYVELADIMIELGLEVEDKSRGCDYGD
;
A
#
# COMPACT_ATOMS: atom_id res chain seq x y z
N MET A 1 -8.00 10.82 10.32
CA MET A 1 -8.34 9.86 9.26
C MET A 1 -8.80 8.57 9.94
N SER A 2 -10.00 8.09 9.61
CA SER A 2 -10.50 6.80 10.11
C SER A 2 -10.20 5.74 9.04
N TYR A 3 -9.41 4.73 9.39
CA TYR A 3 -8.98 3.63 8.51
C TYR A 3 -10.00 2.48 8.64
N ILE A 4 -11.22 2.71 8.15
CA ILE A 4 -12.35 1.81 8.39
C ILE A 4 -12.15 0.45 7.73
N GLU A 5 -11.42 0.43 6.63
CA GLU A 5 -11.01 -0.71 5.82
C GLU A 5 -10.13 -1.67 6.64
N PHE A 6 -9.33 -1.13 7.56
CA PHE A 6 -8.39 -1.87 8.40
C PHE A 6 -8.83 -2.01 9.86
N LYS A 7 -10.10 -1.67 10.17
CA LYS A 7 -10.62 -1.66 11.55
C LYS A 7 -10.54 -3.02 12.28
N ASN A 8 -10.47 -4.11 11.51
CA ASN A 8 -10.42 -5.48 12.03
C ASN A 8 -8.97 -5.96 12.24
N LEU A 9 -7.97 -5.17 11.85
CA LEU A 9 -6.56 -5.51 12.02
C LEU A 9 -6.01 -4.96 13.34
N GLU A 10 -5.00 -5.65 13.87
CA GLU A 10 -4.31 -5.19 15.07
C GLU A 10 -3.42 -3.97 14.71
N PRO A 11 -3.53 -2.84 15.43
CA PRO A 11 -2.70 -1.67 15.17
C PRO A 11 -1.22 -1.94 15.53
N TYR A 12 -0.32 -1.41 14.71
CA TYR A 12 1.12 -1.50 14.90
C TYR A 12 1.75 -0.09 14.83
N SER A 13 2.37 0.34 15.92
CA SER A 13 2.94 1.68 16.03
C SER A 13 4.40 1.70 15.60
N HIS A 14 4.78 2.68 14.77
CA HIS A 14 6.18 2.94 14.49
C HIS A 14 6.86 3.57 15.73
N PRO A 15 8.05 3.11 16.16
CA PRO A 15 8.71 3.63 17.35
C PRO A 15 9.10 5.12 17.24
N LEU A 16 9.51 5.54 16.05
CA LEU A 16 9.98 6.92 15.78
C LEU A 16 8.90 7.84 15.19
N TYR A 17 7.88 7.29 14.53
CA TYR A 17 6.90 8.05 13.75
C TYR A 17 5.48 7.68 14.20
N PRO A 18 5.05 8.08 15.41
CA PRO A 18 3.77 7.67 15.99
C PRO A 18 2.54 8.17 15.22
N PHE A 19 2.73 9.14 14.31
CA PHE A 19 1.68 9.65 13.43
C PHE A 19 1.42 8.72 12.24
N ILE A 20 2.38 7.87 11.85
CA ILE A 20 2.19 6.86 10.81
C ILE A 20 1.34 5.74 11.37
N LYS A 21 0.41 5.27 10.53
CA LYS A 21 -0.50 4.18 10.88
C LYS A 21 0.05 2.89 10.33
N GLY A 22 0.30 1.94 11.21
CA GLY A 22 0.63 0.58 10.86
C GLY A 22 -0.38 -0.42 11.40
N PHE A 23 -0.38 -1.59 10.79
CA PHE A 23 -1.25 -2.70 11.16
C PHE A 23 -0.48 -4.01 11.01
N ARG A 24 -0.82 -4.98 11.85
CA ARG A 24 -0.36 -6.37 11.71
C ARG A 24 -1.33 -7.18 10.86
N TYR A 25 -0.77 -8.08 10.08
CA TYR A 25 -1.51 -9.04 9.28
C TYR A 25 -0.73 -10.35 9.20
N ASN A 26 -1.33 -11.44 9.69
CA ASN A 26 -0.66 -12.74 9.86
C ASN A 26 0.67 -12.61 10.62
N GLU A 27 1.77 -13.07 10.01
CA GLU A 27 3.13 -12.96 10.55
C GLU A 27 3.83 -11.65 10.18
N GLY A 28 3.20 -10.82 9.35
CA GLY A 28 3.75 -9.57 8.86
C GLY A 28 3.10 -8.33 9.46
N HIS A 29 3.63 -7.18 9.06
CA HIS A 29 3.07 -5.88 9.36
C HIS A 29 3.38 -4.89 8.25
N PHE A 30 2.59 -3.84 8.22
CA PHE A 30 2.74 -2.78 7.24
C PHE A 30 2.46 -1.41 7.81
N TYR A 31 2.98 -0.40 7.11
CA TYR A 31 2.69 1.00 7.37
C TYR A 31 1.98 1.62 6.16
N ILE A 32 1.05 2.53 6.44
CA ILE A 32 0.39 3.33 5.42
C ILE A 32 0.78 4.80 5.62
N GLU A 33 1.35 5.38 4.58
CA GLU A 33 1.62 6.80 4.56
C GLU A 33 0.36 7.62 4.29
N PRO A 34 0.28 8.87 4.82
CA PRO A 34 -0.87 9.75 4.59
C PRO A 34 -1.13 10.01 3.10
N TRP A 35 -0.07 10.12 2.30
CA TRP A 35 -0.18 10.37 0.87
C TRP A 35 -0.77 9.16 0.13
N PHE A 36 -0.26 7.96 0.40
CA PHE A 36 -0.84 6.71 -0.13
C PHE A 36 -2.33 6.61 0.22
N TYR A 37 -2.68 6.83 1.49
CA TYR A 37 -4.09 6.76 1.92
C TYR A 37 -4.97 7.78 1.19
N THR A 38 -4.46 8.99 0.94
CA THR A 38 -5.19 10.00 0.15
C THR A 38 -5.47 9.52 -1.27
N GLN A 39 -4.50 8.86 -1.91
CA GLN A 39 -4.72 8.26 -3.23
C GLN A 39 -5.71 7.10 -3.19
N LEU A 40 -5.61 6.23 -2.17
CA LEU A 40 -6.51 5.11 -1.98
C LEU A 40 -7.98 5.56 -1.84
N LYS A 41 -8.25 6.62 -1.07
CA LYS A 41 -9.62 7.18 -0.95
C LYS A 41 -10.13 7.75 -2.27
N ARG A 42 -9.29 8.42 -3.05
CA ARG A 42 -9.68 8.90 -4.39
C ARG A 42 -9.98 7.73 -5.33
N LEU A 43 -9.24 6.63 -5.21
CA LEU A 43 -9.47 5.41 -5.97
C LEU A 43 -10.80 4.77 -5.59
N GLU A 44 -11.12 4.68 -4.28
CA GLU A 44 -12.42 4.19 -3.80
C GLU A 44 -13.57 5.06 -4.32
N GLU A 45 -13.44 6.38 -4.33
CA GLU A 45 -14.46 7.28 -4.89
C GLU A 45 -14.69 7.03 -6.39
N ARG A 46 -13.64 6.71 -7.15
CA ARG A 46 -13.69 6.48 -8.60
C ARG A 46 -14.10 5.07 -8.98
N PHE A 47 -13.67 4.07 -8.21
CA PHE A 47 -13.84 2.64 -8.45
C PHE A 47 -14.23 1.93 -7.15
N PRO A 48 -15.42 2.19 -6.59
CA PRO A 48 -15.83 1.64 -5.30
C PRO A 48 -15.93 0.11 -5.31
N ASN A 49 -16.15 -0.50 -6.49
CA ASN A 49 -16.21 -1.96 -6.62
C ASN A 49 -14.83 -2.62 -6.60
N ALA A 50 -13.76 -1.88 -6.88
CA ALA A 50 -12.39 -2.41 -6.96
C ALA A 50 -11.62 -2.24 -5.64
N ILE A 51 -12.14 -1.47 -4.69
CA ILE A 51 -11.43 -1.18 -3.43
C ILE A 51 -11.17 -2.46 -2.61
N ALA A 52 -12.09 -3.43 -2.66
CA ALA A 52 -11.93 -4.70 -1.98
C ALA A 52 -10.77 -5.50 -2.56
N ASP A 53 -10.63 -5.53 -3.89
CA ASP A 53 -9.52 -6.19 -4.58
C ASP A 53 -8.18 -5.49 -4.30
N VAL A 54 -8.17 -4.14 -4.30
CA VAL A 54 -6.99 -3.34 -3.93
C VAL A 54 -6.51 -3.68 -2.52
N ILE A 55 -7.43 -3.69 -1.54
CA ILE A 55 -7.10 -4.06 -0.16
C ILE A 55 -6.60 -5.52 -0.09
N SER A 56 -7.23 -6.43 -0.85
CA SER A 56 -6.80 -7.83 -0.90
C SER A 56 -5.35 -7.96 -1.42
N VAL A 57 -4.99 -7.23 -2.48
CA VAL A 57 -3.63 -7.19 -3.01
C VAL A 57 -2.65 -6.60 -1.99
N MET A 58 -3.01 -5.49 -1.33
CA MET A 58 -2.20 -4.93 -0.25
C MET A 58 -1.89 -6.02 0.80
N LEU A 59 -2.91 -6.72 1.31
CA LEU A 59 -2.73 -7.76 2.32
C LEU A 59 -1.91 -8.95 1.80
N CYS A 60 -2.06 -9.31 0.52
CA CYS A 60 -1.25 -10.34 -0.13
C CYS A 60 0.25 -9.96 -0.16
N LYS A 61 0.59 -8.71 -0.52
CA LYS A 61 1.98 -8.22 -0.45
C LYS A 61 2.54 -8.28 0.97
N VAL A 62 1.72 -7.97 1.98
CA VAL A 62 2.13 -8.09 3.39
C VAL A 62 2.38 -9.53 3.78
N ASP A 63 1.55 -10.47 3.31
CA ASP A 63 1.76 -11.89 3.59
C ASP A 63 3.01 -12.44 2.90
N GLU A 64 3.32 -11.99 1.68
CA GLU A 64 4.49 -12.41 0.92
C GLU A 64 5.80 -11.85 1.48
N HIS A 65 5.84 -10.54 1.74
CA HIS A 65 7.08 -9.85 2.10
C HIS A 65 7.25 -9.61 3.59
N LYS A 66 6.20 -9.82 4.39
CA LYS A 66 6.13 -9.62 5.85
C LYS A 66 6.33 -8.19 6.35
N ARG A 67 7.05 -7.33 5.62
CA ARG A 67 7.38 -5.94 5.99
C ARG A 67 7.17 -5.02 4.79
N VAL A 68 6.08 -4.26 4.82
CA VAL A 68 5.66 -3.43 3.68
C VAL A 68 5.38 -1.99 4.11
N ILE A 69 5.84 -1.03 3.32
CA ILE A 69 5.45 0.38 3.43
C ILE A 69 4.65 0.74 2.18
N PHE A 70 3.37 1.05 2.39
CA PHE A 70 2.52 1.60 1.36
C PHE A 70 2.77 3.10 1.26
N THR A 71 3.51 3.49 0.23
CA THR A 71 4.01 4.85 0.03
C THR A 71 3.39 5.52 -1.19
N GLY A 72 3.29 6.84 -1.09
CA GLY A 72 2.84 7.67 -2.19
C GLY A 72 3.86 7.92 -3.29
N ASN A 73 5.14 7.79 -2.94
CA ASN A 73 6.29 8.05 -3.78
C ASN A 73 7.49 7.28 -3.21
N PHE A 74 7.95 6.22 -3.88
CA PHE A 74 9.12 5.47 -3.41
C PHE A 74 10.43 6.27 -3.53
N GLU A 75 10.50 7.32 -4.37
CA GLU A 75 11.69 8.18 -4.52
C GLU A 75 11.86 9.16 -3.35
N ASP A 76 10.76 9.51 -2.67
CA ASP A 76 10.72 10.41 -1.51
C ASP A 76 9.78 9.85 -0.44
N PRO A 77 10.12 8.70 0.18
CA PRO A 77 9.28 8.07 1.17
C PRO A 77 9.33 8.84 2.49
N LEU A 78 8.20 8.88 3.21
CA LEU A 78 8.12 9.50 4.53
C LEU A 78 8.79 8.63 5.60
N LEU A 79 8.81 7.32 5.38
CA LEU A 79 9.54 6.34 6.18
C LEU A 79 10.71 5.76 5.39
N ASP A 80 11.93 5.95 5.88
CA ASP A 80 13.13 5.29 5.35
C ASP A 80 13.52 4.11 6.27
N GLU A 81 13.08 2.90 5.91
CA GLU A 81 13.34 1.68 6.66
C GLU A 81 13.89 0.61 5.72
N ASN A 82 15.18 0.32 5.82
CA ASN A 82 15.92 -0.55 4.90
C ASN A 82 15.41 -2.01 4.83
N ASP A 83 14.66 -2.46 5.83
CA ASP A 83 14.16 -3.85 5.90
C ASP A 83 12.70 -3.99 5.39
N TYR A 84 12.16 -2.95 4.75
CA TYR A 84 10.80 -2.93 4.22
C TYR A 84 10.84 -2.79 2.71
N ILE A 85 9.87 -3.41 2.06
CA ILE A 85 9.59 -3.10 0.66
C ILE A 85 8.66 -1.90 0.57
N TYR A 86 8.85 -1.09 -0.46
CA TYR A 86 8.00 0.05 -0.78
C TYR A 86 7.03 -0.36 -1.88
N VAL A 87 5.74 -0.13 -1.64
CA VAL A 87 4.68 -0.45 -2.60
C VAL A 87 3.84 0.79 -2.84
N GLU A 88 3.76 1.20 -4.11
CA GLU A 88 2.91 2.31 -4.53
C GLU A 88 1.52 1.84 -4.93
N LEU A 89 0.57 2.77 -4.94
CA LEU A 89 -0.79 2.46 -5.39
C LEU A 89 -0.82 2.10 -6.89
N ALA A 90 0.09 2.69 -7.68
CA ALA A 90 0.20 2.42 -9.11
C ALA A 90 0.53 0.94 -9.39
N ASP A 91 1.49 0.35 -8.68
CA ASP A 91 1.81 -1.08 -8.80
C ASP A 91 0.61 -1.98 -8.49
N ILE A 92 -0.15 -1.67 -7.44
CA ILE A 92 -1.35 -2.42 -7.07
C ILE A 92 -2.42 -2.31 -8.16
N MET A 93 -2.60 -1.11 -8.73
CA MET A 93 -3.56 -0.90 -9.82
C MET A 93 -3.16 -1.65 -11.09
N ILE A 94 -1.87 -1.69 -11.42
CA ILE A 94 -1.33 -2.43 -12.57
C ILE A 94 -1.58 -3.93 -12.39
N GLU A 95 -1.30 -4.49 -11.21
CA GLU A 95 -1.54 -5.90 -10.91
C GLU A 95 -3.02 -6.30 -11.04
N LEU A 96 -3.93 -5.38 -10.73
CA LEU A 96 -5.37 -5.57 -10.87
C LEU A 96 -5.92 -5.29 -12.27
N GLY A 97 -5.09 -4.82 -13.21
CA GLY A 97 -5.54 -4.38 -14.54
C GLY A 97 -6.47 -3.15 -14.47
N LEU A 98 -6.41 -2.38 -13.38
CA LEU A 98 -7.11 -1.11 -13.21
C LEU A 98 -6.30 0.00 -13.89
N GLU A 99 -6.00 -0.18 -15.18
CA GLU A 99 -5.23 0.79 -15.95
C GLU A 99 -6.02 2.10 -16.07
N VAL A 100 -5.48 3.18 -15.48
CA VAL A 100 -5.69 4.52 -16.02
C VAL A 100 -4.60 4.66 -17.08
N GLU A 101 -4.93 4.51 -18.36
CA GLU A 101 -3.97 4.64 -19.46
C GLU A 101 -3.10 5.89 -19.27
N ASP A 102 -1.84 5.70 -18.90
CA ASP A 102 -0.75 6.55 -19.33
C ASP A 102 0.43 5.64 -19.67
N LYS A 103 0.62 5.43 -20.97
CA LYS A 103 1.74 4.67 -21.53
C LYS A 103 3.06 5.27 -21.02
N SER A 104 3.71 4.63 -20.06
CA SER A 104 5.15 4.81 -19.89
C SER A 104 5.83 3.59 -19.29
N ARG A 105 6.50 2.85 -20.19
CA ARG A 105 7.77 2.13 -20.02
C ARG A 105 7.90 1.12 -18.86
N GLY A 106 7.65 -0.15 -19.24
CA GLY A 106 8.70 -1.16 -19.32
C GLY A 106 9.24 -1.71 -18.00
N CYS A 107 8.67 -2.83 -17.54
CA CYS A 107 9.42 -3.85 -16.84
C CYS A 107 9.34 -5.15 -17.65
N ASP A 108 10.41 -5.36 -18.40
CA ASP A 108 10.83 -6.62 -18.98
C ASP A 108 11.00 -7.60 -17.80
N TYR A 109 10.10 -8.58 -17.68
CA TYR A 109 10.32 -9.71 -16.78
C TYR A 109 11.32 -10.63 -17.47
N GLY A 110 12.60 -10.36 -17.21
CA GLY A 110 13.73 -11.08 -17.79
C GLY A 110 13.91 -12.47 -17.17
N ASP A 111 13.87 -13.45 -18.09
CA ASP A 111 14.36 -14.85 -18.10
C ASP A 111 13.78 -15.88 -17.10
#